data_AF-A0A938R2T6-F1
#
_entry.id   AF-A0A938R2T6-F1
#
_cell.length_a   1.000
_cell.length_b   1.000
_cell.length_c   1.000
_cell.angle_alpha   90.00
_cell.angle_beta   90.00
_cell.angle_gamma   90.00
#
_symmetry.space_group_name_H-M   'P 1'
#
loop_
_entity.id
_entity.type
_entity.pdbx_description
1 polymer ?
#
loop_
_entity_poly.entity_id
_entity_poly.type
_entity_poly.pdbx_seq_one_letter_code
_entity_poly.pdbx_strand_id
1 'polypeptide(L)'
;MVFSLLAAPLSAADPKGKPQTTCPVLGGNIDKNVYVDYQGYRIYFCCTGCDAEFKKNPEKYMKKLQDQGVTPEKAPAAGKK
;
A
#
# COMPACT_ATOMS: atom_id res chain seq x y z
N MET A 1 -7.51 -1.22 39.69
CA MET A 1 -7.36 -2.12 38.54
C MET A 1 -7.33 -1.28 37.27
N VAL A 2 -6.12 -1.04 36.75
CA VAL A 2 -5.82 -0.23 35.56
C VAL A 2 -6.21 -1.02 34.31
N PHE A 3 -7.48 -0.93 33.93
CA PHE A 3 -7.94 -1.48 32.66
C PHE A 3 -7.79 -0.44 31.55
N SER A 4 -7.19 -0.95 30.48
CA SER A 4 -7.47 -0.55 29.10
C SER A 4 -6.70 0.63 28.54
N LEU A 5 -5.49 0.30 28.08
CA LEU A 5 -5.12 0.39 26.66
C LEU A 5 -5.72 1.58 25.90
N LEU A 6 -4.88 2.61 25.76
CA LEU A 6 -4.96 3.61 24.70
C LEU A 6 -5.02 2.93 23.32
N ALA A 7 -6.22 2.77 22.77
CA ALA A 7 -6.42 2.57 21.35
C ALA A 7 -6.25 3.92 20.66
N ALA A 8 -5.03 4.25 20.24
CA ALA A 8 -4.82 5.35 19.31
C ALA A 8 -5.58 5.03 18.02
N PRO A 9 -6.40 5.96 17.48
CA PRO A 9 -6.95 5.78 16.15
C PRO A 9 -5.76 5.80 15.20
N LEU A 10 -5.47 4.67 14.54
CA LEU A 10 -4.71 4.69 13.29
C LEU A 10 -5.58 5.46 12.30
N SER A 11 -5.48 6.80 12.36
CA SER A 11 -5.93 7.76 11.37
C SER A 11 -5.10 7.47 10.11
N ALA A 12 -5.39 6.46 9.30
CA ALA A 12 -6.52 6.44 8.40
C ALA A 12 -6.66 7.72 7.53
N ALA A 13 -5.57 8.49 7.38
CA ALA A 13 -5.47 9.61 6.46
C ALA A 13 -6.15 9.26 5.13
N ASP A 14 -7.21 10.00 4.81
CA ASP A 14 -8.01 9.81 3.62
C ASP A 14 -7.12 9.98 2.37
N PRO A 15 -7.00 8.95 1.51
CA PRO A 15 -6.15 9.01 0.33
C PRO A 15 -6.79 9.95 -0.70
N LYS A 16 -6.45 11.24 -0.65
CA LYS A 16 -6.81 12.25 -1.67
C LYS A 16 -5.91 12.14 -2.91
N GLY A 17 -5.74 10.93 -3.46
CA GLY A 17 -4.99 10.71 -4.69
C GLY A 17 -5.71 9.80 -5.68
N LYS A 18 -5.18 9.75 -6.89
CA LYS A 18 -5.75 8.90 -7.94
C LYS A 18 -5.58 7.44 -7.55
N PRO A 19 -6.57 6.56 -7.86
CA PRO A 19 -6.42 5.14 -7.60
C PRO A 19 -5.20 4.59 -8.36
N GLN A 20 -4.53 3.63 -7.76
CA GLN A 20 -3.44 2.94 -8.43
C GLN A 20 -4.00 2.11 -9.60
N THR A 21 -3.55 2.41 -10.81
CA THR A 21 -3.86 1.64 -12.03
C THR A 21 -2.61 1.02 -12.66
N THR A 22 -1.44 1.51 -12.27
CA THR A 22 -0.15 1.13 -12.85
C THR A 22 0.79 0.54 -11.81
N CYS A 23 1.54 -0.48 -12.20
CA CYS A 23 2.57 -1.12 -11.39
C CYS A 23 3.75 -0.14 -11.19
N PRO A 24 4.15 0.17 -9.94
CA PRO A 24 5.24 1.11 -9.69
C PRO A 24 6.62 0.57 -10.11
N VAL A 25 6.75 -0.76 -10.16
CA VAL A 25 7.99 -1.47 -10.49
C VAL A 25 8.24 -1.46 -12.00
N LEU A 26 7.34 -2.07 -12.77
CA LEU A 26 7.52 -2.28 -14.22
C LEU A 26 6.66 -1.36 -15.10
N GLY A 27 5.66 -0.66 -14.56
CA GLY A 27 4.79 0.22 -15.34
C GLY A 27 3.65 -0.49 -16.09
N GLY A 28 3.46 -1.79 -15.91
CA GLY A 28 2.33 -2.53 -16.48
C GLY A 28 1.00 -2.26 -15.76
N ASN A 29 -0.12 -2.72 -16.34
CA ASN A 29 -1.43 -2.70 -15.68
C ASN A 29 -1.41 -3.53 -14.39
N ILE A 30 -2.04 -3.02 -13.33
CA ILE A 30 -2.10 -3.76 -12.07
C ILE A 30 -2.99 -5.00 -12.16
N ASP A 31 -2.61 -6.03 -11.41
CA ASP A 31 -3.44 -7.18 -11.10
C ASP A 31 -3.86 -7.08 -9.63
N LYS A 32 -5.18 -7.12 -9.38
CA LYS A 32 -5.74 -7.05 -8.02
C LYS A 32 -5.44 -8.30 -7.19
N ASN A 33 -4.98 -9.38 -7.80
CA ASN A 33 -4.54 -10.60 -7.13
C ASN A 33 -3.09 -10.52 -6.64
N VAL A 34 -2.28 -9.60 -7.16
CA VAL A 34 -0.88 -9.44 -6.79
C VAL A 34 -0.71 -8.11 -6.06
N TYR A 35 -0.65 -8.16 -4.73
CA TYR A 35 -0.52 -6.97 -3.90
C TYR A 35 0.33 -7.20 -2.66
N VAL A 36 0.80 -6.11 -2.07
CA VAL A 36 1.40 -6.09 -0.73
C VAL A 36 0.79 -4.97 0.09
N ASP A 37 0.60 -5.24 1.37
CA ASP A 37 0.18 -4.24 2.33
C ASP A 37 1.43 -3.62 2.97
N TYR A 38 1.63 -2.31 2.78
CA TYR A 38 2.79 -1.55 3.26
C TYR A 38 2.34 -0.21 3.84
N GLN A 39 2.74 0.09 5.08
CA GLN A 39 2.38 1.31 5.81
C GLN A 39 0.87 1.62 5.85
N GLY A 40 0.02 0.59 5.89
CA GLY A 40 -1.45 0.75 5.91
C GLY A 40 -2.07 1.01 4.55
N TYR A 41 -1.29 0.91 3.47
CA TYR A 41 -1.74 0.98 2.08
C TYR A 41 -1.53 -0.36 1.38
N ARG A 42 -2.43 -0.70 0.47
CA ARG A 42 -2.35 -1.86 -0.41
C ARG A 42 -1.81 -1.43 -1.77
N ILE A 43 -0.61 -1.91 -2.09
CA ILE A 43 0.07 -1.62 -3.35
C ILE A 43 -0.14 -2.82 -4.26
N TYR A 44 -0.73 -2.59 -5.43
CA TYR A 44 -0.97 -3.61 -6.44
C TYR A 44 0.20 -3.70 -7.43
N PHE A 45 0.37 -4.85 -8.08
CA PHE A 45 1.45 -5.08 -9.05
C PHE A 45 0.94 -5.78 -10.30
N CYS A 46 1.70 -5.69 -11.39
CA CYS A 46 1.31 -6.29 -12.67
C CYS A 46 1.64 -7.79 -12.79
N CYS A 47 2.55 -8.31 -11.98
CA CYS A 47 2.97 -9.72 -12.05
C CYS A 47 3.59 -10.20 -10.73
N THR A 48 3.55 -11.51 -10.52
CA THR A 48 4.28 -12.21 -9.46
C THR A 48 5.78 -11.95 -9.60
N GLY A 49 6.42 -11.40 -8.56
CA GLY A 49 7.83 -10.99 -8.57
C GLY A 49 8.02 -9.47 -8.45
N CYS A 50 7.06 -8.66 -8.89
CA CYS A 50 7.07 -7.23 -8.60
C CYS A 50 6.92 -6.94 -7.10
N ASP A 51 6.22 -7.80 -6.36
CA ASP A 51 6.11 -7.71 -4.91
C ASP A 51 7.47 -7.92 -4.22
N ALA A 52 8.30 -8.83 -4.73
CA ALA A 52 9.63 -9.07 -4.21
C ALA A 52 10.57 -7.89 -4.50
N GLU A 53 10.51 -7.34 -5.73
CA GLU A 53 11.29 -6.15 -6.09
C GLU A 53 10.85 -4.93 -5.27
N PHE A 54 9.55 -4.76 -5.05
CA PHE A 54 9.02 -3.73 -4.16
C PHE A 54 9.57 -3.88 -2.74
N LYS A 55 9.60 -5.09 -2.18
CA LYS A 55 10.14 -5.35 -0.83
C LYS A 55 11.62 -5.01 -0.68
N LYS A 56 12.42 -5.04 -1.76
CA LYS A 56 13.83 -4.62 -1.70
C LYS A 56 14.00 -3.13 -1.49
N ASN A 57 13.12 -2.31 -2.07
CA ASN A 57 13.19 -0.84 -2.01
C ASN A 57 11.79 -0.20 -1.96
N PRO A 58 10.98 -0.45 -0.92
CA PRO A 58 9.59 -0.03 -0.90
C PRO A 58 9.45 1.50 -0.92
N GLU A 59 10.34 2.21 -0.23
CA GLU A 59 10.34 3.68 -0.17
C GLU A 59 10.53 4.33 -1.55
N LYS A 60 11.39 3.75 -2.40
CA LYS A 60 11.63 4.22 -3.77
C LYS A 60 10.34 4.19 -4.60
N TYR A 61 9.60 3.08 -4.49
CA TYR A 61 8.36 2.89 -5.25
C TYR A 61 7.19 3.68 -4.66
N MET A 62 7.13 3.83 -3.34
CA MET A 62 6.14 4.68 -2.67
C MET A 62 6.32 6.14 -3.07
N LYS A 63 7.55 6.65 -3.08
CA LYS A 63 7.83 8.01 -3.55
C LYS A 63 7.42 8.21 -5.01
N LYS A 64 7.66 7.21 -5.87
CA LYS A 64 7.24 7.25 -7.27
C LYS A 64 5.71 7.33 -7.42
N LEU A 65 4.97 6.56 -6.64
CA LEU A 65 3.50 6.63 -6.62
C LEU A 65 3.01 8.01 -6.15
N GLN A 66 3.61 8.55 -5.09
CA GLN A 66 3.29 9.89 -4.58
C GLN A 66 3.59 10.98 -5.61
N ASP A 67 4.72 10.91 -6.29
CA ASP A 67 5.12 11.85 -7.36
C ASP A 67 4.14 11.80 -8.54
N GLN A 68 3.61 10.62 -8.84
CA GLN A 68 2.54 10.42 -9.82
C GLN A 68 1.15 10.86 -9.32
N GLY A 69 1.04 11.33 -8.08
CA GLY A 69 -0.24 11.65 -7.45
C GLY A 69 -1.16 10.43 -7.30
N VAL A 70 -0.58 9.23 -7.32
CA VAL A 70 -1.28 7.96 -7.12
C VAL A 70 -1.24 7.66 -5.64
N THR A 71 -2.42 7.45 -5.05
CA THR A 71 -2.50 6.94 -3.70
C THR A 71 -3.02 5.51 -3.76
N PRO A 72 -2.22 4.52 -3.29
CA PRO A 72 -2.69 3.15 -3.24
C PRO A 72 -3.92 3.03 -2.36
N GLU A 73 -4.71 1.99 -2.59
CA GLU A 73 -5.89 1.73 -1.80
C GLU A 73 -5.49 1.57 -0.33
N LYS A 74 -6.36 1.99 0.59
CA LYS A 74 -6.11 1.76 2.01
C LYS A 74 -6.12 0.26 2.24
N ALA A 75 -5.05 -0.30 2.79
CA ALA A 75 -5.06 -1.70 3.15
C ALA A 75 -6.20 -1.89 4.16
N PRO A 76 -7.14 -2.83 3.92
CA PRO A 76 -8.07 -3.21 4.98
C PRO A 76 -7.18 -3.58 6.16
N ALA A 77 -7.35 -2.88 7.29
CA ALA A 77 -6.50 -3.04 8.46
C ALA A 77 -6.25 -4.53 8.63
N ALA A 78 -4.99 -4.96 8.53
CA ALA A 78 -4.59 -6.35 8.68
C ALA A 78 -4.81 -6.76 10.14
N GLY A 79 -6.07 -6.84 10.53
CA GLY A 79 -6.56 -7.52 11.69
C GLY A 79 -6.74 -8.98 11.31
N LYS A 80 -5.66 -9.74 11.49
CA LYS A 80 -5.66 -11.17 11.85
C LYS A 80 -6.27 -12.14 10.81
N LYS A 81 -5.39 -12.95 10.21
CA LYS A 81 -5.57 -14.40 10.32
C LYS A 81 -4.43 -14.94 11.18
#